data_AF-A0A814XKJ7-F1
#
_entry.id   AF-A0A814XKJ7-F1
#
_cell.length_a   1.000
_cell.length_b   1.000
_cell.length_c   1.000
_cell.angle_alpha   90.00
_cell.angle_beta   90.00
_cell.angle_gamma   90.00
#
_symmetry.space_group_name_H-M   'P 1'
#
loop_
_entity.id
_entity.type
_entity.pdbx_description
1 polymer ?
#
loop_
_entity_poly.entity_id
_entity_poly.type
_entity_poly.pdbx_seq_one_letter_code
_entity_poly.pdbx_strand_id
1 'polypeptide(L)'
;MLDDKINIIMKIVKFTLLYCLLLFSEYNKDKLPALTLILQSLSRSAWQSWESVTIIPCLTKNRLSIHLLHRQACLNNQSIYIDPESGLQVLTRYAHLQRGKCCGNQCRHCPYGHINAEINFSRPQKIFNTSYYE
;
A
#
# COMPACT_ATOMS: atom_id res chain seq x y z
N MET A 1 -9.38 -7.23 -46.85
CA MET A 1 -10.46 -8.21 -46.63
C MET A 1 -10.09 -9.35 -45.69
N LEU A 2 -8.96 -10.07 -45.87
CA LEU A 2 -8.53 -11.12 -44.93
C LEU A 2 -7.93 -10.52 -43.65
N ASP A 3 -7.11 -9.47 -43.79
CA ASP A 3 -6.47 -8.77 -42.67
C ASP A 3 -7.49 -8.09 -41.73
N ASP A 4 -8.58 -7.57 -42.28
CA ASP A 4 -9.66 -6.96 -41.50
C ASP A 4 -10.37 -7.98 -40.61
N LYS A 5 -10.59 -9.19 -41.13
CA LYS A 5 -11.19 -10.31 -40.38
C LYS A 5 -10.25 -10.79 -39.28
N ILE A 6 -8.95 -10.89 -39.56
CA ILE A 6 -7.93 -11.23 -38.55
C ILE A 6 -7.91 -10.16 -37.45
N ASN A 7 -7.94 -8.87 -37.80
CA ASN A 7 -7.96 -7.78 -36.83
C ASN A 7 -9.21 -7.80 -35.95
N ILE A 8 -10.38 -8.14 -36.50
CA ILE A 8 -11.63 -8.29 -35.74
C ILE A 8 -11.52 -9.49 -34.78
N ILE A 9 -11.04 -10.64 -35.25
CA ILE A 9 -10.83 -11.83 -34.41
C ILE A 9 -9.87 -11.53 -33.27
N MET A 10 -8.75 -10.86 -33.54
CA MET A 10 -7.77 -10.48 -32.52
C MET A 10 -8.35 -9.50 -31.49
N LYS A 11 -9.25 -8.59 -31.90
CA LYS A 11 -9.98 -7.72 -30.97
C LYS A 11 -10.96 -8.49 -30.09
N ILE A 12 -11.69 -9.45 -30.67
CA ILE A 12 -12.63 -10.30 -29.92
C ILE A 12 -11.87 -11.16 -28.92
N VAL A 13 -10.78 -11.83 -29.34
CA VAL A 13 -9.95 -12.65 -28.45
C VAL A 13 -9.38 -11.82 -27.29
N LYS A 14 -8.86 -10.61 -27.57
CA LYS A 14 -8.37 -9.69 -26.51
C LYS A 14 -9.50 -9.26 -25.56
N PHE A 15 -10.68 -8.96 -26.08
CA PHE A 15 -11.83 -8.56 -25.27
C PHE A 15 -12.31 -9.71 -24.38
N THR A 16 -12.39 -10.94 -24.92
CA THR A 16 -12.75 -12.13 -24.16
C THR A 16 -11.71 -12.46 -23.09
N LEU A 17 -10.41 -12.38 -23.40
CA LEU A 17 -9.35 -12.58 -22.40
C LEU A 17 -9.41 -11.52 -21.28
N LEU A 18 -9.62 -10.26 -21.62
CA LEU A 18 -9.74 -9.18 -20.64
C LEU A 18 -10.97 -9.37 -19.75
N TYR A 19 -12.11 -9.74 -20.34
CA TYR A 19 -13.34 -10.01 -19.62
C TYR A 19 -13.21 -11.23 -18.69
N CYS A 20 -12.57 -12.32 -19.13
CA CYS A 20 -12.27 -13.47 -18.29
C CYS A 20 -11.35 -13.09 -17.10
N LEU A 21 -10.34 -12.25 -17.31
CA LEU A 21 -9.47 -11.77 -16.23
C LEU A 21 -10.22 -10.90 -15.21
N LEU A 22 -11.15 -10.05 -15.66
CA LEU A 22 -12.00 -9.25 -14.79
C LEU A 22 -12.94 -10.14 -13.96
N LEU A 23 -13.57 -11.16 -14.58
CA LEU A 23 -14.42 -12.12 -13.86
C LEU A 23 -13.62 -12.97 -12.86
N PHE A 24 -12.40 -13.38 -13.19
CA PHE A 24 -11.49 -14.06 -12.26
C PHE A 24 -11.09 -13.16 -11.08
N SER A 25 -10.93 -11.85 -11.32
CA SER A 25 -10.65 -10.86 -10.27
C SER A 25 -11.84 -10.62 -9.35
N GLU A 26 -13.09 -10.69 -9.85
CA GLU A 26 -14.28 -10.57 -9.01
C GLU A 26 -14.55 -11.83 -8.18
N TYR A 27 -14.33 -13.02 -8.77
CA TYR A 27 -14.53 -14.31 -8.10
C TYR A 27 -13.55 -14.57 -6.94
N ASN A 28 -12.35 -13.97 -6.97
CA ASN A 28 -11.29 -14.23 -5.99
C ASN A 28 -11.04 -13.10 -4.99
N LYS A 29 -11.94 -12.10 -4.88
CA LYS A 29 -11.79 -10.97 -3.94
C LYS A 29 -11.57 -11.42 -2.49
N ASP A 30 -12.12 -12.58 -2.11
CA ASP A 30 -12.03 -13.12 -0.74
C ASP A 30 -10.94 -14.20 -0.57
N LYS A 31 -10.31 -14.69 -1.66
CA LYS A 31 -9.42 -15.88 -1.62
C LYS A 31 -7.97 -15.64 -2.02
N LEU A 32 -7.62 -14.53 -2.68
CA LEU A 32 -6.23 -14.27 -3.09
C LEU A 32 -5.76 -12.85 -2.74
N PRO A 33 -5.48 -12.55 -1.47
CA PRO A 33 -4.89 -11.25 -1.08
C PRO A 33 -3.54 -10.98 -1.77
N ALA A 34 -2.79 -12.03 -2.15
CA ALA A 34 -1.50 -11.91 -2.82
C ALA A 34 -1.60 -11.35 -4.26
N LEU A 35 -2.67 -11.66 -4.99
CA LEU A 35 -2.82 -11.25 -6.40
C LEU A 35 -3.35 -9.83 -6.51
N THR A 36 -4.19 -9.41 -5.56
CA THR A 36 -4.57 -8.01 -5.35
C THR A 36 -3.35 -7.15 -5.01
N LEU A 37 -2.42 -7.66 -4.19
CA LEU A 37 -1.15 -6.99 -3.87
C LEU A 37 -0.23 -6.81 -5.09
N ILE A 38 -0.22 -7.78 -6.01
CA ILE A 38 0.54 -7.69 -7.28
C ILE A 38 -0.12 -6.69 -8.24
N LEU A 39 -1.45 -6.69 -8.38
CA LEU A 39 -2.16 -5.69 -9.20
C LEU A 39 -2.07 -4.28 -8.63
N GLN A 40 -2.09 -4.16 -7.30
CA GLN A 40 -1.78 -2.90 -6.61
C GLN A 40 -0.35 -2.49 -6.94
N SER A 41 0.66 -3.35 -6.78
CA SER A 41 2.08 -3.02 -7.05
C SER A 41 2.36 -2.59 -8.50
N LEU A 42 1.57 -3.08 -9.45
CA LEU A 42 1.67 -2.74 -10.87
C LEU A 42 0.99 -1.41 -11.26
N SER A 43 0.15 -0.83 -10.39
CA SER A 43 -0.47 0.50 -10.62
C SER A 43 0.12 1.55 -9.67
N ARG A 44 1.27 2.14 -10.04
CA ARG A 44 1.91 3.27 -9.32
C ARG A 44 0.91 4.38 -8.91
N SER A 45 -0.13 4.60 -9.71
CA SER A 45 -1.19 5.57 -9.50
C SER A 45 -2.15 5.22 -8.35
N ALA A 46 -2.44 3.94 -8.11
CA ALA A 46 -3.31 3.52 -7.00
C ALA A 46 -2.63 3.72 -5.63
N TRP A 47 -1.29 3.61 -5.57
CA TRP A 47 -0.52 3.86 -4.35
C TRP A 47 -0.51 5.32 -3.91
N GLN A 48 -0.46 6.25 -4.86
CA GLN A 48 -0.51 7.68 -4.59
C GLN A 48 -1.85 8.09 -3.97
N SER A 49 -2.91 7.32 -4.23
CA SER A 49 -4.26 7.61 -3.77
C SER A 49 -4.49 7.44 -2.26
N TRP A 50 -3.70 6.62 -1.54
CA TRP A 50 -3.86 6.48 -0.09
C TRP A 50 -3.13 7.57 0.70
N GLU A 51 -2.02 8.11 0.18
CA GLU A 51 -1.34 9.26 0.78
C GLU A 51 -2.03 10.59 0.45
N SER A 52 -2.80 10.64 -0.65
CA SER A 52 -3.57 11.84 -1.01
C SER A 52 -4.79 12.10 -0.12
N VAL A 53 -5.17 11.16 0.76
CA VAL A 53 -6.27 11.33 1.73
C VAL A 53 -5.78 11.92 3.05
N THR A 54 -4.46 12.01 3.27
CA THR A 54 -3.94 12.67 4.46
C THR A 54 -4.31 14.15 4.40
N ILE A 55 -5.03 14.64 5.42
CA ILE A 55 -5.34 16.06 5.56
C ILE A 55 -4.07 16.76 6.08
N ILE A 56 -3.09 16.91 5.19
CA ILE A 56 -1.79 17.55 5.46
C ILE A 56 -1.93 18.93 6.17
N PRO A 57 -2.94 19.77 5.87
CA PRO A 57 -3.08 21.08 6.52
C PRO A 57 -3.34 21.04 8.04
N CYS A 58 -3.82 19.92 8.61
CA CYS A 58 -4.16 19.85 10.03
C CYS A 58 -3.10 19.14 10.91
N LEU A 59 -1.96 18.74 10.34
CA LEU A 59 -0.87 18.12 11.10
C LEU A 59 -0.01 19.19 11.81
N THR A 60 0.41 18.90 13.05
CA THR A 60 1.44 19.70 13.71
C THR A 60 2.75 19.64 12.92
N LYS A 61 3.64 20.63 13.14
CA LYS A 61 4.94 20.69 12.42
C LYS A 61 5.74 19.39 12.53
N ASN A 62 5.76 18.76 13.70
CA ASN A 62 6.48 17.50 13.92
C ASN A 62 5.84 16.35 13.13
N ARG A 63 4.51 16.20 13.22
CA ARG A 63 3.77 15.16 12.49
C ARG A 63 3.92 15.31 10.98
N LEU A 64 3.91 16.55 10.49
CA LEU A 64 4.17 16.86 9.10
C LEU A 64 5.57 16.43 8.68
N SER A 65 6.60 16.73 9.48
CA SER A 65 7.98 16.32 9.19
C SER A 65 8.12 14.80 9.09
N ILE A 66 7.54 14.07 10.04
CA ILE A 66 7.50 12.59 10.03
C ILE A 66 6.85 12.06 8.75
N HIS A 67 5.69 12.61 8.38
CA HIS A 67 4.95 12.21 7.19
C HIS A 67 5.76 12.48 5.91
N LEU A 68 6.35 13.67 5.77
CA LEU A 68 7.14 14.04 4.59
C LEU A 68 8.40 13.19 4.44
N LEU A 69 9.12 12.91 5.52
CA LEU A 69 10.32 12.07 5.50
C LEU A 69 9.98 10.62 5.13
N HIS A 70 8.92 10.07 5.73
CA HIS A 70 8.42 8.74 5.35
C HIS A 70 8.03 8.68 3.87
N ARG A 71 7.27 9.67 3.39
CA ARG A 71 6.82 9.75 1.99
C ARG A 71 8.02 9.81 1.05
N GLN A 72 9.00 10.67 1.34
CA GLN A 72 10.21 10.79 0.55
C GLN A 72 11.00 9.47 0.51
N ALA A 73 11.13 8.78 1.65
CA ALA A 73 11.79 7.48 1.72
C ALA A 73 11.04 6.42 0.88
N CYS A 74 9.70 6.42 0.90
CA CYS A 74 8.90 5.52 0.07
C CYS A 74 9.07 5.79 -1.43
N LEU A 75 9.06 7.07 -1.85
CA LEU A 75 9.31 7.46 -3.24
C LEU A 75 10.69 7.02 -3.73
N ASN A 76 11.67 6.99 -2.83
CA ASN A 76 13.04 6.56 -3.10
C ASN A 76 13.25 5.05 -2.91
N ASN A 77 12.19 4.25 -2.69
CA ASN A 77 12.28 2.82 -2.38
C ASN A 77 13.21 2.49 -1.19
N GLN A 78 13.34 3.41 -0.24
CA GLN A 78 14.12 3.21 0.98
C GLN A 78 13.29 2.47 2.02
N SER A 79 13.94 1.54 2.72
CA SER A 79 13.27 0.72 3.74
C SER A 79 13.09 1.46 5.07
N ILE A 80 13.89 2.50 5.32
CA ILE A 80 14.00 3.19 6.60
C ILE A 80 14.11 4.69 6.36
N TYR A 81 13.58 5.49 7.28
CA TYR A 81 13.95 6.89 7.49
C TYR A 81 14.28 7.11 8.98
N ILE A 82 14.95 8.23 9.29
CA ILE A 82 15.24 8.62 10.68
C ILE A 82 14.10 9.52 11.17
N ASP A 83 13.47 9.14 12.28
CA ASP A 83 12.48 9.98 12.94
C ASP A 83 13.15 11.24 13.51
N PRO A 84 12.76 12.45 13.06
CA PRO A 84 13.41 13.69 13.47
C PRO A 84 13.24 14.00 14.97
N GLU A 85 12.23 13.41 15.62
CA GLU A 85 11.98 13.64 17.05
C GLU A 85 12.73 12.64 17.94
N SER A 86 12.66 11.35 17.62
CA SER A 86 13.28 10.30 18.45
C SER A 86 14.69 9.90 18.03
N GLY A 87 15.13 10.27 16.82
CA GLY A 87 16.39 9.80 16.22
C GLY A 87 16.41 8.33 15.83
N LEU A 88 15.28 7.62 15.97
CA LEU A 88 15.19 6.18 15.70
C LEU A 88 15.02 5.89 14.21
N GLN A 89 15.55 4.74 13.80
CA GLN A 89 15.26 4.17 12.49
C GLN A 89 13.82 3.63 12.46
N VAL A 90 13.00 4.16 11.56
CA VAL A 90 11.60 3.75 11.39
C VAL A 90 11.42 3.10 10.03
N LEU A 91 10.85 1.89 10.03
CA LEU A 91 10.49 1.18 8.80
C LEU A 91 9.43 1.94 8.02
N THR A 92 9.66 2.07 6.72
CA THR A 92 8.71 2.67 5.78
C THR A 92 7.58 1.70 5.44
N ARG A 93 6.47 2.22 4.89
CA ARG A 93 5.42 1.35 4.35
C ARG A 93 5.95 0.49 3.20
N TYR A 94 6.88 1.03 2.40
CA TYR A 94 7.56 0.31 1.34
C TYR A 94 8.24 -0.96 1.87
N ALA A 95 9.00 -0.88 2.97
CA ALA A 95 9.63 -2.04 3.59
C ALA A 95 8.60 -3.09 4.04
N HIS A 96 7.48 -2.66 4.62
CA HIS A 96 6.41 -3.56 5.03
C HIS A 96 5.73 -4.27 3.86
N LEU A 97 5.54 -3.56 2.74
CA LEU A 97 4.96 -4.13 1.53
C LEU A 97 5.92 -5.13 0.85
N GLN A 98 7.21 -4.81 0.79
CA GLN A 98 8.24 -5.77 0.32
C GLN A 98 8.26 -7.04 1.17
N ARG A 99 8.02 -6.92 2.49
CA ARG A 99 7.86 -8.07 3.40
C ARG A 99 6.58 -8.86 3.13
N GLY A 100 5.54 -8.24 2.61
CA GLY A 100 4.26 -8.87 2.27
C GLY A 100 3.37 -9.26 3.46
N LYS A 101 3.78 -8.96 4.70
CA LYS A 101 3.00 -9.28 5.92
C LYS A 101 3.29 -8.35 7.09
N CYS A 102 2.32 -8.26 8.01
CA CYS A 102 2.51 -7.60 9.30
C CYS A 102 3.55 -8.36 10.15
N CYS A 103 4.47 -7.64 10.77
CA CYS A 103 5.53 -8.22 11.61
C CYS A 103 5.21 -8.28 13.11
N GLY A 104 4.02 -7.83 13.54
CA GLY A 104 3.60 -7.87 14.95
C GLY A 104 4.19 -6.80 15.88
N ASN A 105 5.19 -6.05 15.45
CA ASN A 105 5.91 -5.08 16.29
C ASN A 105 5.26 -3.68 16.41
N GLN A 106 3.96 -3.52 16.11
CA GLN A 106 3.24 -2.23 16.18
C GLN A 106 4.00 -1.06 15.50
N CYS A 107 4.50 -1.30 14.27
CA CYS A 107 5.30 -0.32 13.53
C CYS A 107 4.48 0.91 13.14
N ARG A 108 5.11 2.10 13.13
CA ARG A 108 4.46 3.40 12.89
C ARG A 108 3.70 3.47 11.56
N HIS A 109 4.23 2.84 10.51
CA HIS A 109 3.69 2.90 9.14
C HIS A 109 3.20 1.53 8.63
N CYS A 110 2.61 0.72 9.51
CA CYS A 110 2.10 -0.60 9.13
C CYS A 110 0.90 -0.47 8.17
N PRO A 111 0.98 -0.94 6.91
CA PRO A 111 -0.14 -0.88 5.98
C PRO A 111 -1.21 -1.94 6.25
N TYR A 112 -0.96 -2.85 7.20
CA TYR A 112 -1.80 -4.00 7.49
C TYR A 112 -2.60 -3.84 8.79
N GLY A 113 -2.81 -2.62 9.28
CA GLY A 113 -3.68 -2.41 10.45
C GLY A 113 -3.23 -3.11 11.73
N HIS A 114 -1.93 -3.39 11.88
CA HIS A 114 -1.38 -4.17 13.00
C HIS A 114 -2.05 -5.55 13.23
N ILE A 115 -2.57 -6.21 12.19
CA ILE A 115 -3.30 -7.50 12.33
C ILE A 115 -2.57 -8.61 13.09
N ASN A 116 -1.22 -8.59 13.12
CA ASN A 116 -0.41 -9.59 13.79
C ASN A 116 0.22 -9.07 15.10
N ALA A 117 -0.14 -7.87 15.55
CA ALA A 117 0.37 -7.33 16.80
C ALA A 117 -0.40 -7.93 17.98
N GLU A 118 0.33 -8.40 18.98
CA GLU A 118 -0.28 -8.85 20.22
C GLU A 118 -0.87 -7.66 20.97
N ILE A 119 -2.11 -7.84 21.44
CA ILE A 119 -2.75 -6.88 22.35
C ILE A 119 -2.07 -7.03 23.70
N ASN A 120 -1.33 -5.99 24.09
CA ASN A 120 -0.68 -5.90 25.39
C ASN A 120 -1.35 -4.77 26.17
N PHE A 121 -2.18 -5.12 27.16
CA PHE A 121 -2.89 -4.14 27.98
C PHE A 121 -1.99 -3.34 28.92
N SER A 122 -0.73 -3.77 29.11
CA SER A 122 0.28 -3.04 29.89
C SER A 122 1.00 -1.96 29.07
N ARG A 123 0.80 -1.92 27.74
CA ARG A 123 1.38 -0.90 26.86
C ARG A 123 0.27 -0.13 26.16
N PRO A 124 0.41 1.20 25.99
CA PRO A 124 -0.53 1.97 25.20
C PRO A 124 -0.57 1.42 23.77
N GLN A 125 -1.78 1.13 23.29
CA GLN A 125 -2.01 0.71 21.92
C GLN A 125 -1.91 1.93 21.00
N LYS A 126 -1.26 1.76 19.85
CA LYS A 126 -1.09 2.88 18.93
C LYS A 126 -2.36 3.21 18.18
N ILE A 127 -2.66 4.49 18.05
CA ILE A 127 -3.86 5.00 17.38
C ILE A 127 -3.48 5.59 16.02
N PHE A 128 -4.25 5.25 14.99
CA PHE A 128 -4.04 5.82 13.66
C PHE A 128 -4.52 7.27 13.62
N ASN A 129 -3.61 8.22 13.38
CA ASN A 129 -3.89 9.65 13.43
C ASN A 129 -4.25 10.25 12.05
N THR A 130 -4.73 9.43 11.11
CA THR A 130 -4.96 9.74 9.67
C THR A 130 -3.71 9.82 8.77
N SER A 131 -2.51 9.77 9.36
CA SER A 131 -1.24 9.74 8.63
C SER A 131 -0.43 8.49 8.98
N TYR A 132 -0.28 8.20 10.28
CA TYR A 132 0.45 7.04 10.80
C TYR A 132 -0.02 6.70 12.23
N TYR A 133 0.56 5.66 12.83
CA TYR A 133 0.23 5.20 14.17
C TYR A 133 1.10 5.88 15.26
N GLU A 134 0.46 6.52 16.24
CA GLU A 134 1.10 7.11 17.44
C GLU A 134 0.77 6.32 18.70
#